data_AF-L8JAL7-F1
#
_entry.id   AF-L8JAL7-F1
#
_cell.length_a   1.000
_cell.length_b   1.000
_cell.length_c   1.000
_cell.angle_alpha   90.00
_cell.angle_beta   90.00
_cell.angle_gamma   90.00
#
_symmetry.space_group_name_H-M   'P 1'
#
loop_
_entity.id
_entity.type
_entity.pdbx_description
1 polymer ?
#
loop_
_entity_poly.entity_id
_entity_poly.type
_entity_poly.pdbx_seq_one_letter_code
_entity_poly.pdbx_strand_id
1 'polypeptide(L)'
;MSDYKMEKIKKLIQSAKLNKAIEYTVSQLKDYPSELELRCRMVELLCLDGQLERADKQLTLLIKQHPDCLIGGSNLRLLIRAAQARVDFSQGADTATLINEADASLEPLVRMRIAMREKDDQILKENANKLEESRRDIAVEINGYQKDVVRDLDDSFAGYLEVFGTDGKYYLIPFEDLISLSLKPVTSLVELCWRKAEIDIKGGMSGEAFIPVTYLGSDTDALKLGRETDWFSIEEADVWFGKGQKMLLSGDDAIPLSQISRIQSISERME
;
A
#
# COMPACT_ATOMS: atom_id res chain seq x y z
N MET A 1 -30.72 14.11 6.59
CA MET A 1 -30.30 13.04 7.53
C MET A 1 -29.09 12.27 7.04
N SER A 2 -29.03 11.88 5.75
CA SER A 2 -27.86 11.19 5.18
C SER A 2 -26.56 12.03 5.30
N ASP A 3 -26.62 13.32 4.95
CA ASP A 3 -25.48 14.25 5.06
C ASP A 3 -24.86 14.34 6.46
N TYR A 4 -25.68 14.28 7.52
CA TYR A 4 -25.17 14.34 8.89
C TYR A 4 -24.39 13.07 9.28
N LYS A 5 -24.83 11.90 8.80
CA LYS A 5 -24.12 10.63 9.05
C LYS A 5 -22.76 10.66 8.37
N MET A 6 -22.71 11.11 7.12
CA MET A 6 -21.47 11.21 6.35
C MET A 6 -20.49 12.21 6.94
N GLU A 7 -20.99 13.39 7.35
CA GLU A 7 -20.16 14.39 8.00
C GLU A 7 -19.58 13.88 9.33
N LYS A 8 -20.34 13.09 10.09
CA LYS A 8 -19.82 12.47 11.33
C LYS A 8 -18.73 11.43 11.05
N ILE A 9 -18.89 10.58 10.03
CA ILE A 9 -17.86 9.63 9.61
C ILE A 9 -16.58 10.40 9.21
N LYS A 10 -16.73 11.44 8.37
CA LYS A 10 -15.62 12.29 7.93
C LYS A 10 -14.85 12.90 9.10
N LYS A 11 -15.55 13.48 10.09
CA LYS A 11 -14.94 14.06 11.30
C LYS A 11 -14.17 13.03 12.12
N LEU A 12 -14.69 11.80 12.23
CA LEU A 12 -14.01 10.71 12.93
C LEU A 12 -12.70 10.33 12.24
N ILE A 13 -12.70 10.23 10.91
CA ILE A 13 -11.50 9.95 10.11
C ILE A 13 -10.49 11.10 10.16
N GLN A 14 -10.94 12.35 10.10
CA GLN A 14 -10.07 13.52 10.28
C GLN A 14 -9.42 13.56 11.66
N SER A 15 -10.09 13.02 12.68
CA SER A 15 -9.60 12.94 14.06
C SER A 15 -8.84 11.65 14.37
N ALA A 16 -8.42 10.88 13.35
CA ALA A 16 -7.74 9.59 13.47
C ALA A 16 -8.48 8.57 14.37
N LYS A 17 -9.81 8.51 14.27
CA LYS A 17 -10.68 7.58 15.03
C LYS A 17 -11.38 6.61 14.07
N LEU A 18 -10.59 5.80 13.37
CA LEU A 18 -11.05 4.81 12.40
C LEU A 18 -12.00 3.79 13.04
N ASN A 19 -11.63 3.23 14.18
CA ASN A 19 -12.46 2.23 14.88
C ASN A 19 -13.83 2.81 15.27
N LYS A 20 -13.86 4.05 15.76
CA LYS A 20 -15.12 4.74 16.08
C LYS A 20 -15.95 5.04 14.84
N ALA A 21 -15.33 5.31 13.69
CA ALA A 21 -16.03 5.48 12.42
C ALA A 21 -16.70 4.18 11.97
N ILE A 22 -16.02 3.04 12.14
CA ILE A 22 -16.58 1.70 11.87
C ILE A 22 -17.76 1.43 12.81
N GLU A 23 -17.58 1.58 14.13
CA GLU A 23 -18.64 1.37 15.12
C GLU A 23 -19.88 2.23 14.84
N TYR A 24 -19.65 3.51 14.53
CA TYR A 24 -20.72 4.43 14.17
C TYR A 24 -21.44 3.97 12.91
N THR A 25 -20.72 3.60 11.84
CA THR A 25 -21.32 3.14 10.58
C THR A 25 -22.12 1.86 10.78
N VAL A 26 -21.61 0.91 11.56
CA VAL A 26 -22.34 -0.31 11.96
C VAL A 26 -23.63 0.04 12.70
N SER A 27 -23.59 1.00 13.64
CA SER A 27 -24.81 1.43 14.35
C SER A 27 -25.87 1.98 13.41
N GLN A 28 -25.47 2.78 12.41
CA GLN A 28 -26.40 3.36 11.44
C GLN A 28 -26.98 2.29 10.50
N LEU A 29 -26.20 1.29 10.10
CA LEU A 29 -26.66 0.21 9.24
C LEU A 29 -27.67 -0.74 9.93
N LYS A 30 -27.79 -0.72 11.27
CA LYS A 30 -28.86 -1.44 11.97
C LYS A 30 -30.24 -0.86 11.66
N ASP A 31 -30.33 0.47 11.65
CA ASP A 31 -31.58 1.19 11.39
C ASP A 31 -31.82 1.39 9.90
N TYR A 32 -30.74 1.45 9.10
CA TYR A 32 -30.78 1.75 7.66
C TYR A 32 -29.98 0.70 6.84
N PRO A 33 -30.38 -0.59 6.86
CA PRO A 33 -29.58 -1.68 6.29
C PRO A 33 -29.43 -1.67 4.77
N SER A 34 -30.19 -0.87 4.03
CA SER A 34 -30.09 -0.78 2.57
C SER A 34 -29.64 0.61 2.10
N GLU A 35 -29.25 1.52 3.00
CA GLU A 35 -28.76 2.85 2.61
C GLU A 35 -27.40 2.71 1.90
N LEU A 36 -27.39 3.06 0.61
CA LEU A 36 -26.26 2.86 -0.30
C LEU A 36 -24.97 3.49 0.24
N GLU A 37 -25.02 4.76 0.63
CA GLU A 37 -23.81 5.49 1.02
C GLU A 37 -23.17 4.91 2.30
N LEU A 38 -23.98 4.49 3.28
CA LEU A 38 -23.48 3.80 4.48
C LEU A 38 -22.82 2.46 4.13
N ARG A 39 -23.38 1.70 3.17
CA ARG A 39 -22.80 0.44 2.71
C ARG A 39 -21.46 0.67 2.02
N CYS A 40 -21.36 1.67 1.14
CA CYS A 40 -20.10 2.06 0.50
C CYS A 40 -19.04 2.44 1.55
N ARG A 41 -19.38 3.33 2.49
CA ARG A 41 -18.46 3.76 3.56
C ARG A 41 -18.03 2.60 4.44
N MET A 42 -18.93 1.67 4.76
CA MET A 42 -18.57 0.51 5.55
C MET A 42 -17.49 -0.34 4.86
N VAL A 43 -17.58 -0.56 3.54
CA VAL A 43 -16.56 -1.31 2.79
C VAL A 43 -15.23 -0.57 2.82
N GLU A 44 -15.21 0.73 2.51
CA GLU A 44 -13.97 1.52 2.49
C GLU A 44 -13.30 1.58 3.88
N LEU A 45 -14.08 1.77 4.95
CA LEU A 45 -13.56 1.80 6.32
C LEU A 45 -12.95 0.45 6.73
N LEU A 46 -13.55 -0.66 6.31
CA LEU A 46 -12.98 -1.99 6.56
C LEU A 46 -11.68 -2.22 5.75
N CYS A 47 -11.58 -1.68 4.54
CA CYS A 47 -10.34 -1.70 3.76
C CYS A 47 -9.23 -0.88 4.45
N LEU A 48 -9.56 0.31 4.96
CA LEU A 48 -8.63 1.15 5.73
C LEU A 48 -8.12 0.45 6.99
N ASP A 49 -8.98 -0.32 7.65
CA ASP A 49 -8.61 -1.03 8.88
C ASP A 49 -7.87 -2.36 8.64
N GLY A 50 -7.85 -2.85 7.39
CA GLY A 50 -7.27 -4.14 7.03
C GLY A 50 -8.19 -5.35 7.26
N GLN A 51 -9.48 -5.14 7.56
CA GLN A 51 -10.48 -6.20 7.70
C GLN A 51 -10.96 -6.70 6.32
N LEU A 52 -10.04 -7.21 5.49
CA LEU A 52 -10.24 -7.51 4.07
C LEU A 52 -11.37 -8.52 3.81
N GLU A 53 -11.39 -9.64 4.54
CA GLU A 53 -12.45 -10.65 4.41
C GLU A 53 -13.83 -10.07 4.73
N ARG A 54 -13.90 -9.22 5.75
CA ARG A 54 -15.15 -8.55 6.14
C ARG A 54 -15.56 -7.50 5.12
N ALA A 55 -14.60 -6.79 4.52
CA ALA A 55 -14.83 -5.84 3.45
C ALA A 55 -15.44 -6.53 2.22
N ASP A 56 -14.89 -7.68 1.78
CA ASP A 56 -15.44 -8.42 0.64
C ASP A 56 -16.86 -8.96 0.89
N LYS A 57 -17.15 -9.42 2.12
CA LYS A 57 -18.51 -9.81 2.52
C LYS A 57 -19.48 -8.62 2.44
N GLN A 58 -19.08 -7.44 2.92
CA GLN A 58 -19.91 -6.23 2.80
C GLN A 58 -20.07 -5.78 1.34
N LEU A 59 -19.04 -5.93 0.52
CA LEU A 59 -19.06 -5.60 -0.90
C LEU A 59 -20.01 -6.51 -1.69
N THR A 60 -20.03 -7.80 -1.36
CA THR A 60 -21.00 -8.76 -1.91
C THR A 60 -22.43 -8.36 -1.58
N LEU A 61 -22.68 -7.95 -0.33
CA LEU A 61 -24.00 -7.47 0.09
C LEU A 61 -24.38 -6.15 -0.59
N LEU A 62 -23.44 -5.21 -0.71
CA LEU A 62 -23.62 -3.94 -1.41
C LEU A 62 -24.07 -4.18 -2.86
N ILE A 63 -23.36 -5.01 -3.62
CA ILE A 63 -23.70 -5.32 -5.02
C ILE A 63 -25.06 -6.03 -5.11
N LYS A 64 -25.37 -6.92 -4.17
CA LYS A 64 -26.68 -7.60 -4.13
C LYS A 64 -27.84 -6.62 -3.88
N GLN A 65 -27.64 -5.63 -3.02
CA GLN A 65 -28.66 -4.62 -2.69
C GLN A 65 -28.76 -3.52 -3.75
N HIS A 66 -27.62 -3.18 -4.38
CA HIS A 66 -27.47 -2.07 -5.33
C HIS A 66 -26.70 -2.54 -6.57
N PRO A 67 -27.36 -3.25 -7.51
CA PRO A 67 -26.69 -3.81 -8.69
C PRO A 67 -25.96 -2.77 -9.56
N ASP A 68 -26.38 -1.51 -9.54
CA ASP A 68 -25.71 -0.40 -10.25
C ASP A 68 -24.25 -0.20 -9.78
N CYS A 69 -23.91 -0.67 -8.58
CA CYS A 69 -22.55 -0.63 -8.03
C CYS A 69 -21.66 -1.78 -8.54
N LEU A 70 -22.13 -2.65 -9.44
CA LEU A 70 -21.39 -3.85 -9.87
C LEU A 70 -20.00 -3.55 -10.40
N ILE A 71 -19.85 -2.51 -11.22
CA ILE A 71 -18.56 -2.17 -11.85
C ILE A 71 -17.56 -1.69 -10.78
N GLY A 72 -17.93 -0.64 -10.02
CA GLY A 72 -17.07 -0.11 -8.96
C GLY A 72 -16.79 -1.15 -7.87
N GLY A 73 -17.78 -1.96 -7.52
CA GLY A 73 -17.62 -3.01 -6.54
C GLY A 73 -16.71 -4.15 -7.03
N SER A 74 -16.77 -4.52 -8.31
CA SER A 74 -15.84 -5.49 -8.89
C SER A 74 -14.40 -4.97 -8.88
N ASN A 75 -14.18 -3.70 -9.22
CA ASN A 75 -12.85 -3.07 -9.17
C ASN A 75 -12.29 -3.07 -7.74
N LEU A 76 -13.10 -2.68 -6.75
CA LEU A 76 -12.67 -2.68 -5.35
C LEU A 76 -12.39 -4.11 -4.84
N ARG A 77 -13.13 -5.12 -5.32
CA ARG A 77 -12.85 -6.53 -4.98
C ARG A 77 -11.48 -6.97 -5.49
N LEU A 78 -11.06 -6.51 -6.66
CA LEU A 78 -9.71 -6.78 -7.18
C LEU A 78 -8.64 -6.14 -6.28
N LEU A 79 -8.85 -4.92 -5.81
CA LEU A 79 -7.92 -4.29 -4.85
C LEU A 79 -7.87 -5.02 -3.51
N ILE A 80 -9.01 -5.48 -2.98
CA ILE A 80 -9.05 -6.31 -1.77
C ILE A 80 -8.26 -7.61 -1.97
N ARG A 81 -8.37 -8.24 -3.14
CA ARG A 81 -7.59 -9.43 -3.49
C ARG A 81 -6.10 -9.16 -3.53
N ALA A 82 -5.68 -8.05 -4.16
CA ALA A 82 -4.27 -7.64 -4.18
C ALA A 82 -3.75 -7.34 -2.76
N ALA A 83 -4.55 -6.66 -1.94
CA ALA A 83 -4.21 -6.39 -0.54
C ALA A 83 -4.09 -7.68 0.29
N GLN A 84 -4.93 -8.70 0.02
CA GLN A 84 -4.81 -10.00 0.67
C GLN A 84 -3.53 -10.73 0.22
N ALA A 85 -3.20 -10.71 -1.06
CA ALA A 85 -1.93 -11.25 -1.56
C ALA A 85 -0.72 -10.56 -0.90
N ARG A 86 -0.77 -9.25 -0.67
CA ARG A 86 0.24 -8.53 0.11
C ARG A 86 0.36 -9.06 1.55
N VAL A 87 -0.76 -9.33 2.22
CA VAL A 87 -0.78 -9.94 3.56
C VAL A 87 -0.13 -11.32 3.53
N ASP A 88 -0.55 -12.17 2.60
CA ASP A 88 -0.05 -13.54 2.49
C ASP A 88 1.46 -13.56 2.17
N PHE A 89 1.92 -12.67 1.30
CA PHE A 89 3.33 -12.48 0.98
C PHE A 89 4.17 -12.12 2.20
N SER A 90 3.67 -11.20 3.04
CA SER A 90 4.36 -10.82 4.28
C SER A 90 4.53 -11.99 5.26
N GLN A 91 3.69 -13.03 5.13
CA GLN A 91 3.74 -14.26 5.93
C GLN A 91 4.57 -15.37 5.25
N GLY A 92 5.26 -15.05 4.16
CA GLY A 92 6.15 -15.95 3.43
C GLY A 92 5.45 -16.81 2.36
N ALA A 93 4.24 -16.45 1.92
CA ALA A 93 3.62 -17.10 0.77
C ALA A 93 4.15 -16.52 -0.55
N ASP A 94 4.32 -17.36 -1.57
CA ASP A 94 4.73 -16.94 -2.91
C ASP A 94 3.56 -16.35 -3.71
N THR A 95 3.18 -15.12 -3.36
CA THR A 95 1.99 -14.43 -3.89
C THR A 95 2.29 -13.06 -4.51
N ALA A 96 3.52 -12.57 -4.36
CA ALA A 96 3.98 -11.38 -5.10
C ALA A 96 4.23 -11.76 -6.56
N THR A 97 3.67 -10.98 -7.47
CA THR A 97 3.91 -11.12 -8.90
C THR A 97 5.05 -10.20 -9.31
N LEU A 98 5.99 -10.72 -10.08
CA LEU A 98 7.02 -9.91 -10.73
C LEU A 98 6.60 -9.58 -12.14
N ILE A 99 7.02 -8.41 -12.61
CA ILE A 99 6.82 -8.01 -14.01
C ILE A 99 7.92 -8.59 -14.89
N ASN A 100 9.16 -8.47 -14.44
CA ASN A 100 10.34 -9.04 -15.09
C ASN A 100 10.78 -10.31 -14.36
N GLU A 101 11.79 -11.00 -14.90
CA GLU A 101 12.39 -12.14 -14.22
C GLU A 101 12.91 -11.72 -12.83
N ALA A 102 12.89 -12.65 -11.89
CA ALA A 102 13.42 -12.41 -10.55
C ALA A 102 14.88 -11.96 -10.64
N ASP A 103 15.16 -10.77 -10.15
CA ASP A 103 16.52 -10.31 -9.95
C ASP A 103 17.16 -11.03 -8.74
N ALA A 104 18.45 -10.77 -8.53
CA ALA A 104 19.20 -11.37 -7.43
C ALA A 104 18.72 -10.91 -6.03
N SER A 105 17.88 -9.86 -5.95
CA SER A 105 17.43 -9.25 -4.70
C SER A 105 16.11 -9.86 -4.18
N LEU A 106 15.33 -10.54 -5.03
CA LEU A 106 14.09 -11.20 -4.60
C LEU A 106 14.32 -12.34 -3.61
N GLU A 107 15.32 -13.22 -3.85
CA GLU A 107 15.60 -14.34 -2.95
C GLU A 107 15.94 -13.85 -1.52
N PRO A 108 16.87 -12.90 -1.32
CA PRO A 108 17.09 -12.27 -0.01
C PRO A 108 15.80 -11.74 0.62
N LEU A 109 14.97 -11.03 -0.13
CA LEU A 109 13.72 -10.47 0.37
C LEU A 109 12.77 -11.57 0.88
N VAL A 110 12.56 -12.64 0.10
CA VAL A 110 11.70 -13.76 0.50
C VAL A 110 12.28 -14.50 1.72
N ARG A 111 13.59 -14.75 1.76
CA ARG A 111 14.25 -15.40 2.90
C ARG A 111 14.11 -14.59 4.18
N MET A 112 14.26 -13.27 4.10
CA MET A 112 14.05 -12.38 5.23
C MET A 112 12.61 -12.45 5.75
N ARG A 113 11.59 -12.53 4.89
CA ARG A 113 10.18 -12.72 5.33
C ARG A 113 9.96 -14.06 6.05
N ILE A 114 10.57 -15.13 5.54
CA ILE A 114 10.52 -16.45 6.19
C ILE A 114 11.19 -16.39 7.57
N ALA A 115 12.36 -15.74 7.67
CA ALA A 115 13.09 -15.56 8.91
C ALA A 115 12.28 -14.73 9.94
N MET A 116 11.58 -13.68 9.52
CA MET A 116 10.65 -12.93 10.38
C MET A 116 9.57 -13.83 11.00
N ARG A 117 8.98 -14.73 10.20
CA ARG A 117 7.95 -15.66 10.67
C ARG A 117 8.51 -16.68 11.66
N GLU A 118 9.72 -17.14 11.40
CA GLU A 118 10.41 -18.16 12.20
C GLU A 118 11.13 -17.57 13.42
N LYS A 119 11.21 -16.23 13.51
CA LYS A 119 11.94 -15.47 14.53
C LYS A 119 13.44 -15.82 14.54
N ASP A 120 14.01 -15.94 13.34
CA ASP A 120 15.43 -16.16 13.15
C ASP A 120 16.12 -14.83 12.80
N ASP A 121 16.57 -14.14 13.84
CA ASP A 121 17.13 -12.79 13.73
C ASP A 121 18.46 -12.77 12.96
N GLN A 122 19.21 -13.87 13.00
CA GLN A 122 20.46 -14.01 12.26
C GLN A 122 20.20 -14.09 10.75
N ILE A 123 19.32 -15.00 10.32
CA ILE A 123 18.97 -15.14 8.89
C ILE A 123 18.30 -13.84 8.40
N LEU A 124 17.49 -13.20 9.23
CA LEU A 124 16.86 -11.93 8.91
C LEU A 124 17.91 -10.85 8.60
N LYS A 125 18.87 -10.65 9.50
CA LYS A 125 19.94 -9.67 9.34
C LYS A 125 20.81 -9.97 8.11
N GLU A 126 21.20 -11.22 7.94
CA GLU A 126 22.02 -11.65 6.81
C GLU A 126 21.34 -11.37 5.47
N ASN A 127 20.02 -11.60 5.37
CA ASN A 127 19.29 -11.38 4.13
C ASN A 127 18.89 -9.92 3.91
N ALA A 128 18.65 -9.14 4.97
CA ALA A 128 18.48 -7.69 4.86
C ALA A 128 19.75 -7.02 4.30
N ASN A 129 20.93 -7.43 4.79
CA ASN A 129 22.21 -6.95 4.25
C ASN A 129 22.39 -7.33 2.78
N LYS A 130 22.11 -8.59 2.41
CA LYS A 130 22.16 -9.03 1.00
C LYS A 130 21.20 -8.25 0.11
N LEU A 131 20.00 -7.96 0.60
CA LEU A 131 19.01 -7.15 -0.11
C LEU A 131 19.56 -5.74 -0.38
N GLU A 132 20.13 -5.08 0.62
CA GLU A 132 20.74 -3.75 0.45
C GLU A 132 21.99 -3.79 -0.45
N GLU A 133 22.88 -4.77 -0.28
CA GLU A 133 24.08 -4.93 -1.13
C GLU A 133 23.71 -5.16 -2.61
N SER A 134 22.58 -5.80 -2.88
CA SER A 134 22.08 -6.02 -4.25
C SER A 134 21.35 -4.81 -4.83
N ARG A 135 20.94 -3.86 -3.99
CA ARG A 135 20.21 -2.66 -4.41
C ARG A 135 21.15 -1.73 -5.18
N ARG A 136 20.66 -1.20 -6.29
CA ARG A 136 21.37 -0.15 -7.04
C ARG A 136 20.82 1.22 -6.67
N ASP A 137 21.71 2.17 -6.43
CA ASP A 137 21.36 3.57 -6.44
C ASP A 137 21.01 3.99 -7.86
N ILE A 138 19.83 4.58 -8.04
CA ILE A 138 19.35 5.04 -9.34
C ILE A 138 19.00 6.52 -9.27
N ALA A 139 19.37 7.23 -10.33
CA ALA A 139 19.00 8.62 -10.49
C ALA A 139 17.53 8.72 -10.97
N VAL A 140 16.73 9.45 -10.21
CA VAL A 140 15.31 9.72 -10.51
C VAL A 140 14.99 11.19 -10.33
N GLU A 141 13.94 11.65 -10.99
CA GLU A 141 13.32 12.93 -10.69
C GLU A 141 12.10 12.69 -9.78
N ILE A 142 12.09 13.31 -8.60
CA ILE A 142 10.96 13.30 -7.67
C ILE A 142 10.42 14.71 -7.55
N ASN A 143 9.15 14.91 -7.91
CA ASN A 143 8.50 16.23 -7.89
C ASN A 143 9.28 17.35 -8.61
N GLY A 144 10.01 17.02 -9.68
CA GLY A 144 10.81 17.98 -10.45
C GLY A 144 12.25 18.17 -9.96
N TYR A 145 12.66 17.48 -8.89
CA TYR A 145 14.02 17.54 -8.34
C TYR A 145 14.77 16.25 -8.63
N GLN A 146 15.97 16.37 -9.19
CA GLN A 146 16.85 15.22 -9.40
C GLN A 146 17.37 14.70 -8.06
N LYS A 147 17.37 13.37 -7.93
CA LYS A 147 17.78 12.61 -6.76
C LYS A 147 18.60 11.42 -7.22
N ASP A 148 19.70 11.18 -6.56
CA ASP A 148 20.70 10.14 -6.86
C ASP A 148 20.39 8.81 -6.18
N VAL A 149 19.63 8.85 -5.08
CA VAL A 149 19.17 7.67 -4.34
C VAL A 149 17.65 7.70 -4.21
N VAL A 150 17.03 6.54 -4.44
CA VAL A 150 15.64 6.28 -4.06
C VAL A 150 15.49 4.86 -3.51
N ARG A 151 14.93 4.74 -2.31
CA ARG A 151 14.51 3.46 -1.72
C ARG A 151 13.41 3.67 -0.67
N ASP A 152 12.63 2.64 -0.39
CA ASP A 152 11.77 2.62 0.79
C ASP A 152 12.66 2.59 2.05
N LEU A 153 12.33 3.39 3.07
CA LEU A 153 13.09 3.39 4.33
C LEU A 153 12.89 2.10 5.13
N ASP A 154 11.84 1.33 4.84
CA ASP A 154 11.68 -0.01 5.37
C ASP A 154 12.65 -0.99 4.68
N ASP A 155 13.55 -1.58 5.46
CA ASP A 155 14.58 -2.50 4.98
C ASP A 155 14.00 -3.76 4.34
N SER A 156 12.73 -4.06 4.62
CA SER A 156 12.05 -5.22 4.08
C SER A 156 11.47 -5.02 2.67
N PHE A 157 11.54 -3.78 2.17
CA PHE A 157 11.22 -3.41 0.79
C PHE A 157 12.44 -2.84 0.08
N ALA A 158 13.23 -1.99 0.76
CA ALA A 158 14.43 -1.37 0.21
C ALA A 158 14.22 -0.83 -1.22
N GLY A 159 14.78 -1.50 -2.23
CA GLY A 159 14.67 -1.11 -3.64
C GLY A 159 13.31 -1.36 -4.32
N TYR A 160 12.30 -1.86 -3.62
CA TYR A 160 11.01 -2.23 -4.21
C TYR A 160 9.88 -1.24 -3.91
N LEU A 161 9.08 -0.96 -4.93
CA LEU A 161 7.77 -0.33 -4.85
C LEU A 161 6.67 -1.40 -4.88
N GLU A 162 5.79 -1.35 -3.88
CA GLU A 162 4.57 -2.17 -3.85
C GLU A 162 3.51 -1.58 -4.80
N VAL A 163 2.86 -2.43 -5.60
CA VAL A 163 1.81 -2.02 -6.55
C VAL A 163 0.64 -3.00 -6.54
N PHE A 164 -0.59 -2.50 -6.50
CA PHE A 164 -1.81 -3.27 -6.75
C PHE A 164 -2.25 -3.03 -8.19
N GLY A 165 -2.21 -4.09 -8.99
CA GLY A 165 -2.70 -4.06 -10.37
C GLY A 165 -4.22 -4.06 -10.43
N THR A 166 -4.77 -3.50 -11.49
CA THR A 166 -6.23 -3.56 -11.77
C THR A 166 -6.70 -4.97 -12.12
N ASP A 167 -5.80 -5.94 -12.26
CA ASP A 167 -6.09 -7.37 -12.42
C ASP A 167 -6.22 -8.11 -11.06
N GLY A 168 -6.07 -7.39 -9.96
CA GLY A 168 -6.19 -7.91 -8.60
C GLY A 168 -4.95 -8.66 -8.10
N LYS A 169 -3.80 -8.45 -8.73
CA LYS A 169 -2.51 -8.95 -8.26
C LYS A 169 -1.75 -7.90 -7.47
N TYR A 170 -0.90 -8.41 -6.59
CA TYR A 170 0.10 -7.64 -5.85
C TYR A 170 1.45 -7.81 -6.53
N TYR A 171 2.11 -6.69 -6.80
CA TYR A 171 3.39 -6.63 -7.47
C TYR A 171 4.46 -5.98 -6.59
N LEU A 172 5.67 -6.50 -6.70
CA LEU A 172 6.90 -5.86 -6.23
C LEU A 172 7.70 -5.40 -7.43
N ILE A 173 7.84 -4.08 -7.58
CA ILE A 173 8.50 -3.45 -8.72
C ILE A 173 9.81 -2.84 -8.25
N PRO A 174 10.97 -3.29 -8.73
CA PRO A 174 12.23 -2.60 -8.48
C PRO A 174 12.12 -1.15 -8.94
N PHE A 175 12.61 -0.19 -8.15
CA PHE A 175 12.65 1.21 -8.58
C PHE A 175 13.44 1.39 -9.90
N GLU A 176 14.41 0.51 -10.19
CA GLU A 176 15.18 0.54 -11.44
C GLU A 176 14.34 0.23 -12.69
N ASP A 177 13.24 -0.48 -12.52
CA ASP A 177 12.28 -0.82 -13.58
C ASP A 177 11.19 0.24 -13.75
N LEU A 178 11.06 1.18 -12.80
CA LEU A 178 10.06 2.24 -12.86
C LEU A 178 10.46 3.30 -13.90
N ILE A 179 9.65 3.48 -14.94
CA ILE A 179 9.81 4.58 -15.91
C ILE A 179 9.15 5.84 -15.36
N SER A 180 7.90 5.71 -14.92
CA SER A 180 7.15 6.84 -14.36
C SER A 180 6.11 6.36 -13.34
N LEU A 181 5.87 7.19 -12.32
CA LEU A 181 4.77 7.06 -11.39
C LEU A 181 4.16 8.43 -11.17
N SER A 182 2.85 8.56 -11.31
CA SER A 182 2.11 9.78 -10.99
C SER A 182 0.95 9.48 -10.05
N LEU A 183 1.09 9.84 -8.78
CA LEU A 183 0.02 9.67 -7.78
C LEU A 183 -1.09 10.69 -8.03
N LYS A 184 -2.33 10.22 -8.10
CA LYS A 184 -3.51 11.08 -8.27
C LYS A 184 -3.94 11.72 -6.93
N PRO A 185 -4.69 12.82 -6.96
CA PRO A 185 -5.36 13.33 -5.76
C PRO A 185 -6.34 12.29 -5.19
N VAL A 186 -6.47 12.26 -3.86
CA VAL A 186 -7.44 11.38 -3.17
C VAL A 186 -8.87 11.82 -3.48
N THR A 187 -9.69 10.91 -3.98
CA THR A 187 -11.11 11.15 -4.27
C THR A 187 -12.07 10.29 -3.46
N SER A 188 -11.57 9.25 -2.78
CA SER A 188 -12.34 8.30 -1.97
C SER A 188 -11.65 7.98 -0.64
N LEU A 189 -12.34 7.31 0.29
CA LEU A 189 -11.72 6.95 1.57
C LEU A 189 -10.67 5.86 1.39
N VAL A 190 -10.92 4.89 0.51
CA VAL A 190 -9.96 3.80 0.25
C VAL A 190 -8.66 4.33 -0.36
N GLU A 191 -8.71 5.44 -1.10
CA GLU A 191 -7.51 6.09 -1.65
C GLU A 191 -6.59 6.75 -0.60
N LEU A 192 -7.02 6.80 0.67
CA LEU A 192 -6.15 7.15 1.78
C LEU A 192 -5.13 6.05 2.09
N CYS A 193 -5.44 4.77 1.83
CA CYS A 193 -4.50 3.66 1.99
C CYS A 193 -4.02 3.09 0.65
N TRP A 194 -4.84 3.08 -0.40
CA TRP A 194 -4.50 2.55 -1.72
C TRP A 194 -4.60 3.67 -2.76
N ARG A 195 -3.52 4.41 -2.95
CA ARG A 195 -3.50 5.61 -3.77
C ARG A 195 -3.52 5.27 -5.25
N LYS A 196 -4.53 5.76 -5.98
CA LYS A 196 -4.57 5.67 -7.44
C LYS A 196 -3.36 6.36 -8.08
N ALA A 197 -2.77 5.74 -9.09
CA ALA A 197 -1.64 6.25 -9.84
C ALA A 197 -1.73 5.89 -11.33
N GLU A 198 -1.10 6.71 -12.19
CA GLU A 198 -0.60 6.21 -13.48
C GLU A 198 0.81 5.72 -13.27
N ILE A 199 1.15 4.57 -13.85
CA ILE A 199 2.46 3.96 -13.73
C ILE A 199 2.91 3.41 -15.08
N ASP A 200 4.19 3.60 -15.38
CA ASP A 200 4.87 2.99 -16.52
C ASP A 200 6.08 2.22 -16.03
N ILE A 201 6.20 0.96 -16.45
CA ILE A 201 7.24 0.04 -16.00
C ILE A 201 7.94 -0.56 -17.23
N LYS A 202 9.28 -0.65 -17.18
CA LYS A 202 10.08 -1.25 -18.24
C LYS A 202 9.65 -2.70 -18.49
N GLY A 203 9.36 -3.03 -19.75
CA GLY A 203 8.95 -4.37 -20.16
C GLY A 203 7.58 -4.82 -19.63
N GLY A 204 6.80 -3.90 -19.04
CA GLY A 204 5.70 -4.27 -18.16
C GLY A 204 4.42 -3.48 -18.35
N MET A 205 3.74 -3.29 -17.22
CA MET A 205 2.48 -2.56 -17.13
C MET A 205 2.67 -1.08 -17.45
N SER A 206 1.73 -0.54 -18.22
CA SER A 206 1.56 0.89 -18.46
C SER A 206 0.06 1.22 -18.29
N GLY A 207 -0.24 2.18 -17.41
CA GLY A 207 -1.60 2.65 -17.14
C GLY A 207 -1.94 2.76 -15.65
N GLU A 208 -3.20 2.49 -15.31
CA GLU A 208 -3.73 2.69 -13.97
C GLU A 208 -3.29 1.57 -13.01
N ALA A 209 -2.85 1.97 -11.80
CA ALA A 209 -2.58 1.08 -10.69
C ALA A 209 -2.87 1.76 -9.34
N PHE A 210 -2.74 1.02 -8.25
CA PHE A 210 -2.95 1.53 -6.90
C PHE A 210 -1.74 1.23 -6.02
N ILE A 211 -1.26 2.24 -5.29
CA ILE A 211 -0.06 2.14 -4.45
C ILE A 211 -0.49 2.08 -2.98
N PRO A 212 -0.16 1.01 -2.23
CA PRO A 212 -0.36 1.02 -0.79
C PRO A 212 0.55 2.08 -0.15
N VAL A 213 -0.05 3.13 0.41
CA VAL A 213 0.71 4.26 1.00
C VAL A 213 1.03 4.08 2.49
N THR A 214 0.59 2.98 3.09
CA THR A 214 0.93 2.61 4.47
C THR A 214 1.60 1.24 4.55
N TYR A 215 2.52 1.09 5.51
CA TYR A 215 3.13 -0.20 5.83
C TYR A 215 2.10 -1.17 6.43
N LEU A 216 2.26 -2.46 6.15
CA LEU A 216 1.29 -3.49 6.52
C LEU A 216 1.15 -3.66 8.06
N GLY A 217 2.24 -3.48 8.82
CA GLY A 217 2.28 -3.66 10.28
C GLY A 217 1.63 -2.54 11.11
N SER A 218 0.79 -1.70 10.51
CA SER A 218 0.14 -0.57 11.16
C SER A 218 -0.97 -1.02 12.12
N ASP A 219 -0.81 -0.78 13.42
CA ASP A 219 -1.69 -1.30 14.48
C ASP A 219 -2.63 -0.25 15.09
N THR A 220 -2.22 1.03 15.14
CA THR A 220 -3.09 2.14 15.59
C THR A 220 -3.93 2.73 14.45
N ASP A 221 -5.04 3.39 14.81
CA ASP A 221 -5.89 4.12 13.85
C ASP A 221 -5.09 5.20 13.08
N ALA A 222 -4.15 5.87 13.76
CA ALA A 222 -3.34 6.92 13.14
C ALA A 222 -2.35 6.36 12.12
N LEU A 223 -1.68 5.25 12.45
CA LEU A 223 -0.79 4.53 11.54
C LEU A 223 -1.58 4.00 10.32
N LYS A 224 -2.70 3.31 10.54
CA LYS A 224 -3.54 2.77 9.45
C LYS A 224 -4.04 3.86 8.49
N LEU A 225 -4.32 5.05 9.00
CA LEU A 225 -4.73 6.22 8.22
C LEU A 225 -3.58 7.03 7.62
N GLY A 226 -2.32 6.60 7.81
CA GLY A 226 -1.13 7.30 7.31
C GLY A 226 -0.94 8.69 7.91
N ARG A 227 -1.36 8.90 9.17
CA ARG A 227 -1.23 10.18 9.87
C ARG A 227 0.12 10.37 10.55
N GLU A 228 0.80 9.27 10.81
CA GLU A 228 2.14 9.23 11.38
C GLU A 228 2.90 8.06 10.76
N THR A 229 4.22 8.10 10.93
CA THR A 229 5.12 7.00 10.63
C THR A 229 5.84 6.66 11.93
N ASP A 230 5.92 5.38 12.24
CA ASP A 230 6.69 4.85 13.36
C ASP A 230 7.59 3.72 12.87
N TRP A 231 8.61 3.39 13.64
CA TRP A 231 9.64 2.42 13.26
C TRP A 231 9.83 1.40 14.36
N PHE A 232 10.01 0.15 13.98
CA PHE A 232 10.45 -0.88 14.91
C PHE A 232 11.59 -1.67 14.29
N SER A 233 12.48 -2.16 15.14
CA SER A 233 13.52 -3.09 14.77
C SER A 233 13.33 -4.38 15.54
N ILE A 234 13.90 -5.46 15.02
CA ILE A 234 14.10 -6.68 15.80
C ILE A 234 15.40 -6.50 16.58
N GLU A 235 15.41 -6.88 17.86
CA GLU A 235 16.58 -6.72 18.73
C GLU A 235 17.82 -7.35 18.08
N GLU A 236 18.97 -6.68 18.15
CA GLU A 236 20.27 -7.10 17.56
C GLU A 236 20.40 -7.09 16.02
N ALA A 237 19.31 -6.93 15.27
CA ALA A 237 19.33 -7.01 13.81
C ALA A 237 19.86 -5.73 13.12
N ASP A 238 19.69 -4.53 13.71
CA ASP A 238 19.85 -3.23 13.02
C ASP A 238 19.14 -3.19 11.66
N VAL A 239 17.96 -3.81 11.62
CA VAL A 239 17.04 -3.86 10.48
C VAL A 239 15.75 -3.20 10.91
N TRP A 240 15.29 -2.22 10.14
CA TRP A 240 14.19 -1.35 10.50
C TRP A 240 12.97 -1.56 9.60
N PHE A 241 11.82 -1.67 10.25
CA PHE A 241 10.54 -1.88 9.61
C PHE A 241 9.61 -0.71 9.93
N GLY A 242 8.87 -0.29 8.91
CA GLY A 242 7.95 0.83 9.02
C GLY A 242 6.58 0.42 9.53
N LYS A 243 5.95 1.34 10.25
CA LYS A 243 4.51 1.35 10.52
C LYS A 243 3.96 2.70 10.09
N GLY A 244 2.71 2.70 9.64
CA GLY A 244 2.02 3.92 9.23
C GLY A 244 2.38 4.36 7.82
N GLN A 245 2.47 5.67 7.60
CA GLN A 245 2.75 6.28 6.30
C GLN A 245 4.10 5.82 5.76
N LYS A 246 4.12 5.32 4.52
CA LYS A 246 5.37 4.97 3.83
C LYS A 246 6.26 6.18 3.65
N MET A 247 7.56 5.98 3.84
CA MET A 247 8.60 6.98 3.67
C MET A 247 9.65 6.47 2.69
N LEU A 248 10.07 7.32 1.76
CA LEU A 248 11.19 7.03 0.86
C LEU A 248 12.41 7.83 1.30
N LEU A 249 13.59 7.21 1.21
CA LEU A 249 14.86 7.91 1.14
C LEU A 249 15.01 8.52 -0.25
N SER A 250 15.37 9.79 -0.32
CA SER A 250 15.46 10.58 -1.55
C SER A 250 16.72 11.46 -1.53
N GLY A 251 17.83 10.91 -1.99
CA GLY A 251 19.17 11.40 -1.63
C GLY A 251 19.36 11.29 -0.12
N ASP A 252 19.61 12.43 0.55
CA ASP A 252 19.74 12.48 2.01
C ASP A 252 18.41 12.77 2.74
N ASP A 253 17.30 12.99 2.01
CA ASP A 253 16.02 13.38 2.60
C ASP A 253 15.10 12.18 2.83
N ALA A 254 14.36 12.16 3.94
CA ALA A 254 13.21 11.28 4.14
C ALA A 254 11.93 11.99 3.70
N ILE A 255 11.24 11.46 2.67
CA ILE A 255 10.00 12.04 2.14
C ILE A 255 8.81 11.08 2.31
N PRO A 256 7.66 11.55 2.84
CA PRO A 256 6.45 10.74 2.86
C PRO A 256 5.96 10.44 1.45
N LEU A 257 5.64 9.17 1.16
CA LEU A 257 5.14 8.75 -0.15
C LEU A 257 3.86 9.52 -0.54
N SER A 258 3.03 9.92 0.43
CA SER A 258 1.84 10.73 0.18
C SER A 258 2.11 12.16 -0.29
N GLN A 259 3.34 12.68 -0.12
CA GLN A 259 3.79 13.98 -0.61
C GLN A 259 4.46 13.89 -2.00
N ILE A 260 4.66 12.68 -2.51
CA ILE A 260 5.18 12.47 -3.86
C ILE A 260 4.02 12.56 -4.85
N SER A 261 4.11 13.50 -5.79
CA SER A 261 3.16 13.62 -6.90
C SER A 261 3.64 12.87 -8.13
N ARG A 262 4.95 12.85 -8.36
CA ARG A 262 5.58 12.21 -9.52
C ARG A 262 6.98 11.68 -9.19
N ILE A 263 7.26 10.49 -9.70
CA ILE A 263 8.61 9.91 -9.85
C ILE A 263 8.82 9.65 -11.34
N GLN A 264 10.00 9.95 -11.85
CA GLN A 264 10.36 9.66 -13.24
C GLN A 264 11.81 9.18 -13.32
N SER A 265 12.06 8.12 -14.09
CA SER A 265 13.42 7.67 -14.35
C SER A 265 14.18 8.72 -15.16
N ILE A 266 15.41 9.00 -14.76
CA ILE A 266 16.34 9.78 -15.58
C ILE A 266 17.00 8.80 -16.54
N SER A 267 16.35 8.50 -17.66
CA SER A 267 17.00 7.77 -18.74
C SER A 267 18.05 8.71 -19.37
N GLU A 268 19.29 8.26 -19.51
CA GLU A 268 20.23 8.89 -20.45
C GLU A 268 19.52 8.94 -21.81
N ARG A 269 19.38 10.12 -22.40
CA ARG A 269 18.96 10.22 -23.80
C ARG A 269 20.03 9.46 -24.59
N MET A 270 19.69 8.27 -25.07
CA MET A 270 20.39 7.70 -26.20
C MET A 270 20.08 8.60 -27.39
N GLU A 271 20.99 9.51 -27.69
CA GLU A 271 21.09 10.18 -28.99
C GLU A 271 21.43 9.17 -30.10
#